data_AF-A0A8B5W9M4-F1
#
_entry.id   AF-A0A8B5W9M4-F1
#
_cell.length_a   1.000
_cell.length_b   1.000
_cell.length_c   1.000
_cell.angle_alpha   90.00
_cell.angle_beta   90.00
_cell.angle_gamma   90.00
#
_symmetry.space_group_name_H-M   'P 1'
#
loop_
_entity.id
_entity.type
_entity.pdbx_description
1 polymer ?
#
loop_
_entity_poly.entity_id
_entity_poly.type
_entity_poly.pdbx_seq_one_letter_code
_entity_poly.pdbx_strand_id
1 'polypeptide(L)'
;MKSASKKTVFLSGFIVLSVIMMVGLVRSVIPEFPEHSFSMIVGVLAYLSMVFIVLTSEWQHSLFSAGAAFSGIVLIGLHLLAEMSIIAAIRFPALTNPFGYAALAAFLIALIMKGLSYIDQWQKIRQYIHGVLTIGIGFIYWHVASIGIIATSWMFIVPFTLFLIWTLFHFTTVIVLEKKKTALF
;
A
#
# COMPACT_ATOMS: atom_id res chain seq x y z
N MET A 1 16.64 23.25 -10.96
CA MET A 1 17.13 22.79 -9.63
C MET A 1 16.04 22.53 -8.57
N LYS A 2 14.82 23.11 -8.63
CA LYS A 2 13.77 22.93 -7.59
C LYS A 2 13.06 21.55 -7.54
N SER A 3 13.11 20.73 -8.60
CA SER A 3 12.36 19.46 -8.70
C SER A 3 13.07 18.26 -8.06
N ALA A 4 14.40 18.14 -8.23
CA ALA A 4 15.17 17.04 -7.66
C ALA A 4 15.13 17.04 -6.12
N SER A 5 15.24 18.21 -5.50
CA SER A 5 15.15 18.37 -4.03
C SER A 5 13.83 17.88 -3.46
N LYS A 6 12.68 18.14 -4.12
CA LYS A 6 11.37 17.68 -3.65
C LYS A 6 11.22 16.15 -3.71
N LYS A 7 11.70 15.52 -4.80
CA LYS A 7 11.68 14.06 -4.94
C LYS A 7 12.59 13.39 -3.91
N THR A 8 13.75 13.96 -3.63
CA THR A 8 14.66 13.47 -2.58
C THR A 8 14.01 13.56 -1.21
N VAL A 9 13.44 14.71 -0.84
CA VAL A 9 12.73 14.87 0.45
C VAL A 9 11.57 13.89 0.58
N PHE A 10 10.80 13.71 -0.51
CA PHE A 10 9.73 12.73 -0.57
C PHE A 10 10.24 11.30 -0.31
N LEU A 11 11.29 10.86 -1.02
CA LEU A 11 11.86 9.52 -0.88
C LEU A 11 12.46 9.31 0.51
N SER A 12 13.18 10.29 1.03
CA SER A 12 13.73 10.25 2.38
C SER A 12 12.62 10.11 3.42
N GLY A 13 11.54 10.88 3.30
CA GLY A 13 10.38 10.77 4.18
C GLY A 13 9.73 9.39 4.12
N PHE A 14 9.50 8.86 2.92
CA PHE A 14 8.95 7.52 2.72
C PHE A 14 9.84 6.44 3.36
N ILE A 15 11.15 6.48 3.12
CA ILE A 15 12.11 5.51 3.66
C ILE A 15 12.14 5.58 5.19
N VAL A 16 12.24 6.79 5.76
CA VAL A 16 12.28 6.97 7.22
C VAL A 16 11.03 6.41 7.89
N LEU A 17 9.84 6.74 7.38
CA LEU A 17 8.58 6.22 7.93
C LEU A 17 8.48 4.70 7.77
N SER A 18 8.93 4.16 6.63
CA SER A 18 8.95 2.71 6.38
C SER A 18 9.85 1.97 7.37
N VAL A 19 11.04 2.51 7.64
CA VAL A 19 12.00 1.93 8.59
C VAL A 19 11.44 1.99 10.01
N ILE A 20 10.88 3.13 10.45
CA ILE A 20 10.27 3.25 11.78
C ILE A 20 9.15 2.21 11.94
N MET A 21 8.29 2.07 10.93
CA MET A 21 7.20 1.09 10.92
C MET A 21 7.72 -0.34 11.01
N MET A 22 8.78 -0.67 10.26
CA MET A 22 9.40 -2.00 10.29
C MET A 22 10.06 -2.29 11.66
N VAL A 23 10.67 -1.28 12.30
CA VAL A 23 11.17 -1.42 13.67
C VAL A 23 10.03 -1.67 14.65
N GLY A 24 8.90 -0.96 14.51
CA GLY A 24 7.68 -1.22 15.30
C GLY A 24 7.16 -2.64 15.10
N LEU A 25 7.15 -3.13 13.86
CA LEU A 25 6.74 -4.49 13.53
C LEU A 25 7.62 -5.52 14.26
N VAL A 26 8.93 -5.42 14.10
CA VAL A 26 9.89 -6.38 14.66
C VAL A 26 9.97 -6.32 16.18
N ARG A 27 9.84 -5.13 16.79
CA ARG A 27 10.01 -4.97 18.24
C ARG A 27 8.73 -5.13 19.04
N SER A 28 7.55 -4.92 18.46
CA SER A 28 6.30 -4.90 19.21
C SER A 28 5.27 -5.91 18.72
N VAL A 29 5.18 -6.13 17.41
CA VAL A 29 4.10 -6.94 16.83
C VAL A 29 4.52 -8.40 16.69
N ILE A 30 5.66 -8.63 16.04
CA ILE A 30 6.20 -9.97 15.78
C ILE A 30 6.41 -10.79 17.07
N PRO A 31 6.90 -10.23 18.18
CA PRO A 31 7.07 -11.00 19.42
C PRO A 31 5.75 -11.58 19.97
N GLU A 32 4.62 -10.93 19.70
CA GLU A 32 3.29 -11.40 20.12
C GLU A 32 2.70 -12.47 19.18
N PHE A 33 3.20 -12.55 17.95
CA PHE A 33 2.73 -13.49 16.90
C PHE A 33 3.90 -14.09 16.11
N PRO A 34 4.84 -14.79 16.77
CA PRO A 34 6.09 -15.22 16.14
C PRO A 34 5.87 -16.20 14.98
N GLU A 35 4.85 -17.05 15.05
CA GLU A 35 4.45 -17.98 13.99
C GLU A 35 3.98 -17.28 12.70
N HIS A 36 3.51 -16.03 12.80
CA HIS A 36 3.05 -15.23 11.67
C HIS A 36 4.12 -14.27 11.13
N SER A 37 5.34 -14.26 11.70
CA SER A 37 6.40 -13.27 11.41
C SER A 37 6.65 -13.05 9.93
N PHE A 38 6.83 -14.13 9.15
CA PHE A 38 7.10 -14.05 7.72
C PHE A 38 5.93 -13.39 6.98
N SER A 39 4.72 -13.84 7.27
CA SER A 39 3.51 -13.29 6.68
C SER A 39 3.36 -11.80 6.98
N MET A 40 3.57 -11.38 8.23
CA MET A 40 3.47 -9.98 8.66
C MET A 40 4.50 -9.09 7.97
N ILE A 41 5.76 -9.53 7.85
CA ILE A 41 6.81 -8.79 7.14
C ILE A 41 6.43 -8.60 5.68
N VAL A 42 6.03 -9.69 5.02
CA VAL A 42 5.66 -9.67 3.60
C VAL A 42 4.43 -8.79 3.38
N GLY A 43 3.42 -8.86 4.26
CA GLY A 43 2.23 -8.01 4.23
C GLY A 43 2.54 -6.52 4.38
N VAL A 44 3.46 -6.16 5.28
CA VAL A 44 3.94 -4.78 5.42
C VAL A 44 4.67 -4.30 4.17
N LEU A 45 5.54 -5.13 3.59
CA LEU A 45 6.25 -4.78 2.36
C LEU A 45 5.29 -4.59 1.19
N ALA A 46 4.27 -5.45 1.07
CA ALA A 46 3.21 -5.29 0.09
C ALA A 46 2.46 -3.96 0.24
N TYR A 47 2.07 -3.61 1.48
CA TYR A 47 1.43 -2.33 1.78
C TYR A 47 2.31 -1.15 1.37
N LEU A 48 3.59 -1.17 1.74
CA LEU A 48 4.55 -0.12 1.40
C LEU A 48 4.70 0.02 -0.12
N SER A 49 4.75 -1.10 -0.86
CA SER A 49 4.78 -1.07 -2.33
C SER A 49 3.52 -0.43 -2.90
N MET A 50 2.33 -0.72 -2.36
CA MET A 50 1.08 -0.06 -2.81
C MET A 50 1.11 1.45 -2.58
N VAL A 51 1.48 1.88 -1.36
CA VAL A 51 1.62 3.30 -1.02
C VAL A 51 2.63 3.97 -1.95
N PHE A 52 3.77 3.35 -2.18
CA PHE A 52 4.81 3.87 -3.08
C PHE A 52 4.29 4.06 -4.51
N ILE A 53 3.53 3.11 -5.06
CA ILE A 53 2.94 3.22 -6.40
C ILE A 53 1.98 4.42 -6.47
N VAL A 54 1.14 4.61 -5.45
CA VAL A 54 0.18 5.72 -5.43
C VAL A 54 0.91 7.05 -5.37
N LEU A 55 1.90 7.17 -4.49
CA LEU A 55 2.59 8.44 -4.28
C LEU A 55 3.61 8.80 -5.37
N THR A 56 4.05 7.83 -6.17
CA THR A 56 4.98 8.06 -7.30
C THR A 56 4.28 8.04 -8.65
N SER A 57 2.95 8.05 -8.68
CA SER A 57 2.14 7.90 -9.89
C SER A 57 2.41 8.93 -10.98
N GLU A 58 2.84 10.12 -10.60
CA GLU A 58 3.10 11.24 -11.51
C GLU A 58 4.52 11.27 -12.03
N TRP A 59 5.40 10.43 -11.46
CA TRP A 59 6.79 10.44 -11.84
C TRP A 59 6.88 9.76 -13.21
N GLN A 60 7.32 10.52 -14.21
CA GLN A 60 7.44 10.05 -15.60
C GLN A 60 8.33 8.81 -15.78
N HIS A 61 9.05 8.37 -14.74
CA HIS A 61 9.85 7.15 -14.79
C HIS A 61 9.01 5.90 -14.57
N SER A 62 8.61 5.27 -15.67
CA SER A 62 7.82 4.02 -15.70
C SER A 62 8.48 2.86 -14.93
N LEU A 63 9.81 2.78 -14.89
CA LEU A 63 10.56 1.68 -14.28
C LEU A 63 10.34 1.53 -12.77
N PHE A 64 10.36 2.62 -12.00
CA PHE A 64 10.16 2.55 -10.55
C PHE A 64 8.73 2.16 -10.18
N SER A 65 7.75 2.68 -10.93
CA SER A 65 6.33 2.38 -10.72
C SER A 65 5.94 0.97 -11.19
N ALA A 66 6.62 0.44 -12.22
CA ALA A 66 6.44 -0.93 -12.70
C ALA A 66 7.10 -1.94 -11.74
N GLY A 67 8.32 -1.68 -11.28
CA GLY A 67 9.02 -2.52 -10.31
C GLY A 67 8.30 -2.59 -8.96
N ALA A 68 7.76 -1.47 -8.47
CA ALA A 68 6.94 -1.44 -7.27
C ALA A 68 5.62 -2.22 -7.44
N ALA A 69 4.99 -2.15 -8.62
CA ALA A 69 3.78 -2.93 -8.91
C ALA A 69 4.07 -4.44 -8.94
N PHE A 70 5.15 -4.86 -9.61
CA PHE A 70 5.54 -6.25 -9.68
C PHE A 70 5.93 -6.81 -8.31
N SER A 71 6.76 -6.10 -7.55
CA SER A 71 7.11 -6.50 -6.19
C SER A 71 5.88 -6.56 -5.29
N GLY A 72 4.97 -5.59 -5.37
CA GLY A 72 3.68 -5.64 -4.67
C GLY A 72 2.87 -6.91 -4.97
N ILE A 73 2.82 -7.34 -6.23
CA ILE A 73 2.13 -8.59 -6.64
C ILE A 73 2.75 -9.80 -5.97
N VAL A 74 4.06 -9.94 -6.11
CA VAL A 74 4.79 -11.08 -5.59
C VAL A 74 4.64 -11.13 -4.07
N LEU A 75 4.75 -9.98 -3.39
CA LEU A 75 4.60 -9.90 -1.95
C LEU A 75 3.17 -10.22 -1.49
N ILE A 76 2.14 -9.72 -2.15
CA ILE A 76 0.75 -10.06 -1.80
C ILE A 76 0.48 -11.55 -2.03
N GLY A 77 0.95 -12.12 -3.13
CA GLY A 77 0.86 -13.56 -3.39
C GLY A 77 1.56 -14.38 -2.31
N LEU A 78 2.78 -13.99 -1.92
CA LEU A 78 3.52 -14.63 -0.84
C LEU A 78 2.83 -14.49 0.52
N HIS A 79 2.24 -13.33 0.83
CA HIS A 79 1.49 -13.10 2.06
C HIS A 79 0.27 -14.01 2.14
N LEU A 80 -0.51 -14.12 1.05
CA LEU A 80 -1.66 -15.01 0.99
C LEU A 80 -1.26 -16.49 1.09
N LEU A 81 -0.19 -16.90 0.40
CA LEU A 81 0.31 -18.28 0.50
C LEU A 81 0.75 -18.61 1.93
N ALA A 82 1.43 -17.68 2.60
CA ALA A 82 1.82 -17.81 3.99
C ALA A 82 0.59 -17.95 4.91
N GLU A 83 -0.37 -17.04 4.81
CA GLU A 83 -1.62 -17.09 5.59
C GLU A 83 -2.41 -18.38 5.31
N MET A 84 -2.56 -18.77 4.04
CA MET A 84 -3.25 -20.00 3.65
C MET A 84 -2.53 -21.25 4.16
N SER A 85 -1.20 -21.27 4.21
CA SER A 85 -0.45 -22.40 4.79
C SER A 85 -0.67 -22.53 6.30
N ILE A 86 -0.84 -21.41 7.00
CA ILE A 86 -1.10 -21.38 8.44
C ILE A 86 -2.57 -21.77 8.72
N ILE A 87 -3.51 -21.28 7.92
CA ILE A 87 -4.94 -21.65 7.98
C ILE A 87 -5.17 -23.12 7.57
N ALA A 88 -4.39 -23.66 6.63
CA ALA A 88 -4.48 -25.08 6.29
C ALA A 88 -3.97 -25.99 7.42
N ALA A 89 -3.05 -25.49 8.26
CA ALA A 89 -2.55 -26.18 9.45
C ALA A 89 -3.51 -26.06 10.65
N ILE A 90 -4.20 -24.92 10.79
CA ILE A 90 -5.16 -24.64 11.86
C ILE A 90 -6.57 -24.74 11.25
N ARG A 91 -7.25 -25.89 11.36
CA ARG A 91 -8.58 -26.18 10.76
C ARG A 91 -9.73 -25.21 11.17
N PHE A 92 -9.63 -23.94 10.83
CA PHE A 92 -10.58 -22.88 11.13
C PHE A 92 -10.61 -21.86 9.98
N PRO A 93 -11.72 -21.73 9.22
CA PRO A 93 -11.83 -20.83 8.06
C PRO A 93 -11.92 -19.32 8.41
N ALA A 94 -11.55 -18.89 9.63
CA ALA A 94 -12.14 -17.71 10.25
C ALA A 94 -11.24 -16.47 10.41
N LEU A 95 -9.99 -16.46 9.93
CA LEU A 95 -9.04 -15.39 10.33
C LEU A 95 -8.71 -14.34 9.25
N THR A 96 -9.04 -14.55 7.98
CA THR A 96 -9.01 -13.47 6.99
C THR A 96 -10.33 -12.70 7.02
N ASN A 97 -10.38 -11.68 7.87
CA ASN A 97 -11.47 -10.70 7.94
C ASN A 97 -11.86 -10.23 6.50
N PRO A 98 -13.16 -10.06 6.17
CA PRO A 98 -13.62 -9.57 4.86
C PRO A 98 -12.88 -8.33 4.32
N PHE A 99 -12.30 -7.49 5.20
CA PHE A 99 -11.44 -6.37 4.80
C PHE A 99 -10.13 -6.80 4.12
N GLY A 100 -9.54 -7.94 4.48
CA GLY A 100 -8.36 -8.51 3.81
C GLY A 100 -8.66 -8.95 2.37
N TYR A 101 -9.82 -9.56 2.14
CA TYR A 101 -10.29 -9.90 0.79
C TYR A 101 -10.63 -8.66 -0.04
N ALA A 102 -11.20 -7.62 0.58
CA ALA A 102 -11.49 -6.35 -0.09
C ALA A 102 -10.19 -5.62 -0.50
N ALA A 103 -9.17 -5.64 0.37
CA ALA A 103 -7.84 -5.12 0.05
C ALA A 103 -7.18 -5.85 -1.12
N LEU A 104 -7.25 -7.19 -1.13
CA LEU A 104 -6.75 -8.02 -2.23
C LEU A 104 -7.48 -7.72 -3.54
N ALA A 105 -8.81 -7.65 -3.51
CA ALA A 105 -9.62 -7.33 -4.68
C ALA A 105 -9.28 -5.94 -5.24
N ALA A 106 -9.16 -4.93 -4.38
CA ALA A 106 -8.73 -3.59 -4.79
C ALA A 106 -7.34 -3.62 -5.43
N PHE A 107 -6.40 -4.37 -4.87
CA PHE A 107 -5.06 -4.50 -5.44
C PHE A 107 -5.07 -5.18 -6.82
N LEU A 108 -5.78 -6.29 -6.98
CA LEU A 108 -5.91 -6.99 -8.27
C LEU A 108 -6.59 -6.13 -9.34
N ILE A 109 -7.67 -5.44 -8.99
CA ILE A 109 -8.37 -4.51 -9.89
C ILE A 109 -7.43 -3.40 -10.33
N ALA A 110 -6.69 -2.79 -9.40
CA ALA A 110 -5.73 -1.74 -9.71
C ALA A 110 -4.63 -2.19 -10.69
N LEU A 111 -4.15 -3.43 -10.57
CA LEU A 111 -3.16 -3.99 -11.48
C LEU A 111 -3.69 -4.25 -12.87
N ILE A 112 -4.86 -4.88 -12.97
CA ILE A 112 -5.52 -5.11 -14.26
C ILE A 112 -5.71 -3.76 -14.95
N MET A 113 -6.25 -2.78 -14.22
CA MET A 113 -6.43 -1.44 -14.75
C MET A 113 -5.09 -0.79 -15.13
N LYS A 114 -3.99 -1.01 -14.37
CA LYS A 114 -2.65 -0.51 -14.72
C LYS A 114 -2.10 -1.15 -15.98
N GLY A 115 -2.28 -2.44 -16.19
CA GLY A 115 -1.99 -3.09 -17.47
C GLY A 115 -2.78 -2.47 -18.62
N LEU A 116 -4.07 -2.22 -18.42
CA LEU A 116 -4.93 -1.58 -19.42
C LEU A 116 -4.55 -0.11 -19.70
N SER A 117 -3.88 0.57 -18.75
CA SER A 117 -3.45 1.97 -18.92
C SER A 117 -2.31 2.18 -19.92
N TYR A 118 -1.65 1.10 -20.37
CA TYR A 118 -0.61 1.16 -21.41
C TYR A 118 -1.20 1.25 -22.83
N ILE A 119 -2.52 1.12 -22.99
CA ILE A 119 -3.20 1.18 -24.27
C ILE A 119 -3.79 2.59 -24.44
N ASP A 120 -2.98 3.49 -25.00
CA ASP A 120 -3.10 4.90 -25.52
C ASP A 120 -4.33 5.81 -25.27
N GLN A 121 -5.46 5.29 -24.85
CA GLN A 121 -6.56 6.09 -24.31
C GLN A 121 -6.45 6.11 -22.78
N TRP A 122 -7.13 7.04 -22.12
CA TRP A 122 -7.48 6.95 -20.68
C TRP A 122 -6.52 7.53 -19.61
N GLN A 123 -6.33 8.86 -19.63
CA GLN A 123 -6.12 9.59 -18.36
C GLN A 123 -7.19 9.24 -17.29
N LYS A 124 -8.41 8.84 -17.72
CA LYS A 124 -9.48 8.35 -16.84
C LYS A 124 -9.18 6.98 -16.19
N ILE A 125 -8.58 5.99 -16.87
CA ILE A 125 -8.18 4.68 -16.28
C ILE A 125 -7.16 4.93 -15.20
N ARG A 126 -6.16 5.77 -15.49
CA ARG A 126 -5.13 6.13 -14.52
C ARG A 126 -5.73 6.58 -13.19
N GLN A 127 -6.74 7.45 -13.25
CA GLN A 127 -7.42 7.93 -12.05
C GLN A 127 -8.20 6.85 -11.32
N TYR A 128 -8.92 5.98 -12.04
CA TYR A 128 -9.60 4.86 -11.41
C TYR A 128 -8.63 3.87 -10.75
N ILE A 129 -7.46 3.59 -11.35
CA ILE A 129 -6.41 2.78 -10.71
C ILE A 129 -5.99 3.42 -9.38
N HIS A 130 -5.67 4.71 -9.39
CA HIS A 130 -5.22 5.39 -8.18
C HIS A 130 -6.31 5.46 -7.11
N GLY A 131 -7.57 5.65 -7.50
CA GLY A 131 -8.71 5.60 -6.59
C GLY A 131 -8.88 4.22 -5.96
N VAL A 132 -8.84 3.17 -6.78
CA VAL A 132 -8.95 1.78 -6.30
C VAL A 132 -7.78 1.41 -5.39
N LEU A 133 -6.54 1.78 -5.73
CA LEU A 133 -5.37 1.56 -4.85
C LEU A 133 -5.51 2.31 -3.53
N THR A 134 -6.00 3.55 -3.56
CA THR A 134 -6.20 4.36 -2.34
C THR A 134 -7.26 3.75 -1.44
N ILE A 135 -8.36 3.24 -2.01
CA ILE A 135 -9.38 2.49 -1.27
C ILE A 135 -8.79 1.19 -0.69
N GLY A 136 -7.99 0.47 -1.47
CA GLY A 136 -7.28 -0.74 -1.01
C GLY A 136 -6.37 -0.45 0.18
N ILE A 137 -5.58 0.63 0.12
CA ILE A 137 -4.74 1.11 1.24
C ILE A 137 -5.61 1.41 2.47
N GLY A 138 -6.79 1.99 2.29
CA GLY A 138 -7.77 2.22 3.36
C GLY A 138 -8.28 0.92 4.01
N PHE A 139 -8.62 -0.09 3.21
CA PHE A 139 -9.04 -1.40 3.74
C PHE A 139 -7.90 -2.13 4.46
N ILE A 140 -6.67 -2.08 3.94
CA ILE A 140 -5.49 -2.62 4.63
C ILE A 140 -5.28 -1.89 5.96
N TYR A 141 -5.40 -0.56 5.95
CA TYR A 141 -5.30 0.23 7.17
C TYR A 141 -6.31 -0.22 8.21
N TRP A 142 -7.59 -0.32 7.83
CA TRP A 142 -8.63 -0.74 8.75
C TRP A 142 -8.42 -2.16 9.27
N HIS A 143 -8.04 -3.09 8.40
CA HIS A 143 -7.73 -4.46 8.77
C HIS A 143 -6.60 -4.54 9.80
N VAL A 144 -5.46 -3.91 9.51
CA VAL A 144 -4.26 -3.99 10.35
C VAL A 144 -4.42 -3.17 11.63
N ALA A 145 -5.04 -1.99 11.57
CA ALA A 145 -5.29 -1.15 12.75
C ALA A 145 -6.31 -1.77 13.73
N SER A 146 -7.14 -2.72 13.27
CA SER A 146 -8.05 -3.46 14.15
C SER A 146 -7.35 -4.48 15.06
N ILE A 147 -6.08 -4.78 14.82
CA ILE A 147 -5.27 -5.68 15.65
C ILE A 147 -4.80 -4.91 16.90
N GLY A 148 -5.14 -5.40 18.09
CA GLY A 148 -4.90 -4.70 19.36
C GLY A 148 -3.46 -4.23 19.56
N ILE A 149 -2.47 -5.11 19.35
CA ILE A 149 -1.04 -4.75 19.54
C ILE A 149 -0.58 -3.67 18.56
N ILE A 150 -1.14 -3.65 17.35
CA ILE A 150 -0.82 -2.65 16.33
C ILE A 150 -1.28 -1.29 16.81
N ALA A 151 -2.53 -1.17 17.28
CA ALA A 151 -3.10 0.08 17.76
C ALA A 151 -2.32 0.68 18.95
N THR A 152 -1.65 -0.17 19.76
CA THR A 152 -0.86 0.27 20.91
C THR A 152 0.63 0.46 20.61
N SER A 153 1.14 -0.01 19.46
CA SER A 153 2.55 0.16 19.08
C SER A 153 2.75 1.47 18.32
N TRP A 154 3.17 2.52 19.03
CA TRP A 154 3.41 3.85 18.46
C TRP A 154 4.37 3.84 17.26
N MET A 155 5.44 3.05 17.33
CA MET A 155 6.41 2.93 16.23
C MET A 155 5.82 2.26 14.98
N PHE A 156 4.70 1.54 15.11
CA PHE A 156 3.98 0.98 13.98
C PHE A 156 2.81 1.88 13.54
N ILE A 157 1.88 2.19 14.45
CA ILE A 157 0.61 2.84 14.11
C ILE A 157 0.78 4.27 13.60
N VAL A 158 1.76 5.02 14.12
CA VAL A 158 2.01 6.40 13.68
C VAL A 158 2.47 6.44 12.23
N PRO A 159 3.59 5.80 11.82
CA PRO A 159 3.99 5.82 10.41
C PRO A 159 2.93 5.18 9.50
N PHE A 160 2.24 4.12 9.96
CA PHE A 160 1.16 3.50 9.21
C PHE A 160 -0.01 4.47 8.93
N THR A 161 -0.41 5.26 9.92
CA THR A 161 -1.44 6.29 9.77
C THR A 161 -0.95 7.46 8.92
N LEU A 162 0.32 7.87 9.05
CA LEU A 162 0.91 8.91 8.21
C LEU A 162 0.93 8.49 6.73
N PHE A 163 1.21 7.22 6.42
CA PHE A 163 1.12 6.71 5.05
C PHE A 163 -0.31 6.74 4.51
N LEU A 164 -1.32 6.42 5.31
CA LEU A 164 -2.71 6.57 4.91
C LEU A 164 -3.04 8.04 4.60
N ILE A 165 -2.74 8.95 5.53
CA ILE A 165 -3.00 10.39 5.36
C ILE A 165 -2.28 10.92 4.13
N TRP A 166 -1.03 10.53 3.92
CA TRP A 166 -0.25 10.94 2.76
C TRP A 166 -0.87 10.44 1.46
N THR A 167 -1.30 9.18 1.42
CA THR A 167 -1.98 8.58 0.27
C THR A 167 -3.28 9.32 -0.05
N LEU A 168 -4.12 9.59 0.96
CA LEU A 168 -5.38 10.32 0.81
C LEU A 168 -5.16 11.77 0.36
N PHE A 169 -4.18 12.45 0.96
CA PHE A 169 -3.81 13.82 0.61
C PHE A 169 -3.30 13.89 -0.84
N HIS A 170 -2.41 12.97 -1.22
CA HIS A 170 -1.90 12.88 -2.59
C HIS A 170 -3.06 12.60 -3.57
N PHE A 171 -3.89 11.60 -3.32
CA PHE A 171 -5.06 11.32 -4.16
C PHE A 171 -5.97 12.56 -4.31
N THR A 172 -6.27 13.27 -3.22
CA THR A 172 -7.13 14.45 -3.27
C THR A 172 -6.48 15.61 -4.04
N THR A 173 -5.24 15.96 -3.71
CA THR A 173 -4.59 17.16 -4.25
C THR A 173 -4.08 16.98 -5.66
N VAL A 174 -3.58 15.80 -5.97
CA VAL A 174 -2.89 15.50 -7.22
C VAL A 174 -3.84 14.86 -8.22
N ILE A 175 -4.62 13.87 -7.80
CA ILE A 175 -5.47 13.10 -8.71
C ILE A 175 -6.84 13.77 -8.92
N VAL A 176 -7.45 14.34 -7.86
CA VAL A 176 -8.77 14.98 -7.95
C VAL A 176 -8.70 16.46 -8.31
N LEU A 177 -7.85 17.26 -7.64
CA LEU A 177 -7.84 18.71 -7.81
C LEU A 177 -7.09 19.21 -9.05
N GLU A 178 -6.00 18.58 -9.49
CA GLU A 178 -5.33 19.00 -10.74
C GLU A 178 -6.25 18.85 -11.96
N LYS A 179 -7.17 17.87 -11.93
CA LYS A 179 -8.19 17.66 -12.97
C LYS A 179 -9.21 18.80 -13.06
N LYS A 180 -9.59 19.42 -11.92
CA LYS A 180 -10.47 20.59 -11.95
C LYS A 180 -9.81 21.74 -12.69
N LYS A 181 -8.50 21.93 -12.52
CA LYS A 181 -7.76 22.97 -13.25
C LYS A 181 -7.70 22.65 -14.75
N THR A 182 -7.36 21.43 -15.16
CA THR A 182 -7.26 21.08 -16.59
C THR A 182 -8.60 21.02 -17.33
N ALA A 183 -9.73 20.88 -16.63
CA ALA A 183 -11.07 20.88 -17.23
C ALA A 183 -11.74 22.26 -17.24
N LEU A 184 -11.13 23.26 -16.59
CA LEU A 184 -11.59 24.66 -16.53
C LEU A 184 -10.77 25.59 -17.45
N PHE A 185 -9.79 25.05 -18.17
CA PHE A 185 -9.04 25.69 -19.24
C PHE A 185 -9.27 24.93 -20.54
#